data_AF-X1UTX9-F1
#
_entry.id   AF-X1UTX9-F1
#
_cell.length_a   1.000
_cell.length_b   1.000
_cell.length_c   1.000
_cell.angle_alpha   90.00
_cell.angle_beta   90.00
_cell.angle_gamma   90.00
#
_symmetry.space_group_name_H-M   'P 1'
#
loop_
_entity.id
_entity.type
_entity.pdbx_description
1 polymer ?
#
loop_
_entity_poly.entity_id
_entity_poly.type
_entity_poly.pdbx_seq_one_letter_code
_entity_poly.pdbx_strand_id
1 'polypeptide(L)'
;MFEPEERPFDEYVEQIRETLKDSVKLHMVSDVDRGCFLSSGIDSTAIATHMRNIEPIRTFSVGFEGANNETPIAAQTAATLGTEHYDKIITQDDFFGTMPKAIWHQDEPVADPSAIALYHVAKLAREHVTVVLSGEGADELFGGYRIYREPQSLRPIDQLPPSVKRMLNRFARMLPSSVKGRNYLLRGTTPLEERFLGNAKIFSEDMKAEVLRLDSEML
;
A
#
# COMPACT_ATOMS: atom_id res chain seq x y z
N MET A 1 -8.58 -15.56 -25.56
CA MET A 1 -9.33 -14.28 -25.54
C MET A 1 -10.12 -14.27 -24.25
N PHE A 2 -10.20 -13.15 -23.53
CA PHE A 2 -11.06 -13.08 -22.34
C PHE A 2 -12.52 -13.02 -22.80
N GLU A 3 -13.33 -13.99 -22.38
CA GLU A 3 -14.75 -14.09 -22.68
C GLU A 3 -15.51 -13.94 -21.37
N PRO A 4 -16.04 -12.74 -21.06
CA PRO A 4 -16.77 -12.53 -19.81
C PRO A 4 -18.07 -13.33 -19.86
N GLU A 5 -18.22 -14.26 -18.93
CA GLU A 5 -19.51 -14.87 -18.66
C GLU A 5 -20.37 -13.88 -17.88
N GLU A 6 -21.69 -13.88 -18.10
CA GLU A 6 -22.64 -13.15 -17.25
C GLU A 6 -23.27 -14.11 -16.24
N ARG A 7 -22.95 -13.90 -14.96
CA ARG A 7 -23.55 -14.60 -13.83
C ARG A 7 -24.08 -13.58 -12.81
N PRO A 8 -25.01 -13.97 -11.91
CA PRO A 8 -25.43 -13.12 -10.80
C PRO A 8 -24.23 -12.68 -9.95
N PHE A 9 -24.25 -11.44 -9.46
CA PHE A 9 -23.15 -10.87 -8.66
C PHE A 9 -22.78 -11.75 -7.45
N ASP A 10 -23.80 -12.28 -6.76
CA ASP A 10 -23.62 -13.13 -5.58
C ASP A 10 -22.85 -14.43 -5.92
N GLU A 11 -23.01 -14.96 -7.13
CA GLU A 11 -22.26 -16.14 -7.55
C GLU A 11 -20.76 -15.85 -7.69
N TYR A 12 -20.37 -14.67 -8.19
CA TYR A 12 -18.96 -14.28 -8.21
C TYR A 12 -18.41 -14.07 -6.81
N VAL A 13 -19.20 -13.47 -5.91
CA VAL A 13 -18.80 -13.27 -4.52
C VAL A 13 -18.52 -14.61 -3.83
N GLU A 14 -19.41 -15.59 -3.98
CA GLU A 14 -19.21 -16.93 -3.42
C GLU A 14 -18.02 -17.65 -4.07
N GLN A 15 -17.88 -17.56 -5.40
CA GLN A 15 -16.73 -18.17 -6.09
C GLN A 15 -15.40 -17.57 -5.61
N ILE A 16 -15.30 -16.25 -5.47
CA ILE A 16 -14.10 -15.59 -4.94
C ILE A 16 -13.84 -16.05 -3.51
N ARG A 17 -14.87 -16.12 -2.67
CA ARG A 17 -14.73 -16.55 -1.28
C ARG A 17 -14.22 -17.98 -1.16
N GLU A 18 -14.80 -18.92 -1.91
CA GLU A 18 -14.35 -20.32 -1.89
C GLU A 18 -12.96 -20.47 -2.52
N THR A 19 -12.66 -19.74 -3.60
CA THR A 19 -11.32 -19.74 -4.21
C THR A 19 -10.25 -19.21 -3.26
N LEU A 20 -10.54 -18.12 -2.54
CA LEU A 20 -9.62 -17.53 -1.56
C LEU A 20 -9.39 -18.50 -0.39
N LYS A 21 -10.46 -19.09 0.14
CA LYS A 21 -10.41 -20.10 1.20
C LYS A 21 -9.59 -21.32 0.78
N ASP A 22 -9.77 -21.81 -0.44
CA ASP A 22 -9.00 -22.95 -0.96
C ASP A 22 -7.54 -22.59 -1.21
N SER A 23 -7.26 -21.39 -1.71
CA SER A 23 -5.89 -20.86 -1.80
C SER A 23 -5.22 -20.83 -0.43
N VAL A 24 -5.89 -20.29 0.60
CA VAL A 24 -5.35 -20.25 1.97
C VAL A 24 -5.06 -21.66 2.50
N LYS A 25 -5.97 -22.63 2.31
CA LYS A 25 -5.73 -24.03 2.71
C LYS A 25 -4.48 -24.61 2.05
N LEU A 26 -4.28 -24.36 0.76
CA LEU A 26 -3.10 -24.86 0.03
C LEU A 26 -1.79 -24.23 0.53
N HIS A 27 -1.81 -22.94 0.85
CA HIS A 27 -0.66 -22.23 1.42
C HIS A 27 -0.45 -22.51 2.92
N MET A 28 -1.39 -23.21 3.56
CA MET A 28 -1.29 -23.70 4.93
C MET A 28 -0.67 -25.10 5.04
N VAL A 29 -0.10 -25.67 3.97
CA VAL A 29 0.68 -26.90 4.07
C VAL A 29 2.11 -26.56 4.51
N SER A 30 2.47 -26.84 5.77
CA SER A 30 3.84 -26.68 6.31
C SER A 30 4.04 -27.52 7.57
N ASP A 31 5.26 -28.01 7.77
CA ASP A 31 5.69 -28.79 8.94
C ASP A 31 6.14 -27.92 10.13
N VAL A 32 6.07 -26.60 9.98
CA VAL A 32 6.48 -25.62 11.00
C VAL A 32 5.37 -24.62 11.31
N ASP A 33 5.45 -24.02 12.50
CA ASP A 33 4.56 -22.97 12.98
C ASP A 33 4.40 -21.84 11.95
N ARG A 34 3.14 -21.43 11.78
CA ARG A 34 2.73 -20.37 10.84
C ARG A 34 1.93 -19.27 11.53
N GLY A 35 1.96 -18.10 10.93
CA GLY A 35 1.10 -16.98 11.33
C GLY A 35 0.68 -16.12 10.16
N CYS A 36 0.14 -14.94 10.46
CA CYS A 36 -0.35 -14.01 9.45
C CYS A 36 0.11 -12.60 9.78
N PHE A 37 0.52 -11.84 8.77
CA PHE A 37 0.57 -10.39 8.90
C PHE A 37 -0.85 -9.84 8.94
N LEU A 38 -1.14 -8.96 9.88
CA LEU A 38 -2.44 -8.34 10.04
C LEU A 38 -2.28 -6.82 9.99
N SER A 39 -3.05 -6.16 9.13
CA SER A 39 -3.12 -4.70 9.05
C SER A 39 -4.55 -4.24 9.35
N SER A 40 -4.82 -2.94 9.22
CA SER A 40 -6.19 -2.42 9.29
C SER A 40 -7.02 -2.73 8.02
N GLY A 41 -6.39 -3.27 6.98
CA GLY A 41 -6.99 -3.52 5.67
C GLY A 41 -7.83 -4.79 5.60
N ILE A 42 -8.71 -4.83 4.59
CA ILE A 42 -9.59 -5.98 4.32
C ILE A 42 -8.81 -7.20 3.83
N ASP A 43 -7.70 -7.01 3.13
CA ASP A 43 -6.97 -8.09 2.45
C ASP A 43 -6.30 -9.02 3.46
N SER A 44 -5.51 -8.46 4.37
CA SER A 44 -4.88 -9.20 5.47
C SER A 44 -5.92 -9.79 6.43
N THR A 45 -7.02 -9.06 6.68
CA THR A 45 -8.14 -9.55 7.50
C THR A 45 -8.82 -10.77 6.88
N ALA A 46 -9.02 -10.78 5.55
CA ALA A 46 -9.61 -11.91 4.84
C ALA A 46 -8.72 -13.16 4.95
N ILE A 47 -7.41 -13.00 4.73
CA ILE A 47 -6.44 -14.09 4.90
C ILE A 47 -6.45 -14.62 6.34
N ALA A 48 -6.32 -13.74 7.33
CA ALA A 48 -6.31 -14.12 8.75
C ALA A 48 -7.61 -14.84 9.15
N THR A 49 -8.76 -14.39 8.65
CA THR A 49 -10.06 -15.02 8.90
C THR A 49 -10.10 -16.46 8.35
N HIS A 50 -9.66 -16.66 7.10
CA HIS A 50 -9.65 -17.99 6.49
C HIS A 50 -8.67 -18.92 7.19
N MET A 51 -7.49 -18.44 7.57
CA MET A 51 -6.53 -19.21 8.35
C MET A 51 -7.10 -19.59 9.73
N ARG A 52 -7.71 -18.64 10.43
CA ARG A 52 -8.26 -18.84 11.78
C ARG A 52 -9.40 -19.85 11.84
N ASN A 53 -10.16 -19.97 10.76
CA ASN A 53 -11.22 -20.97 10.59
C ASN A 53 -10.68 -22.40 10.44
N ILE A 54 -9.40 -22.56 10.14
CA ILE A 54 -8.74 -23.86 9.98
C ILE A 54 -8.05 -24.25 11.29
N GLU A 55 -7.24 -23.35 11.87
CA GLU A 55 -6.52 -23.58 13.12
C GLU A 55 -6.34 -22.29 13.93
N PRO A 56 -6.01 -22.35 15.23
CA PRO A 56 -5.55 -21.18 15.98
C PRO A 56 -4.26 -20.62 15.36
N ILE A 57 -4.19 -19.31 15.15
CA ILE A 57 -3.03 -18.65 14.54
C ILE A 57 -2.52 -17.49 15.38
N ARG A 58 -1.25 -17.16 15.12
CA ARG A 58 -0.60 -15.93 15.60
C ARG A 58 -0.70 -14.84 14.52
N THR A 59 -0.98 -13.61 14.93
CA THR A 59 -1.04 -12.46 14.03
C THR A 59 -0.03 -11.39 14.43
N PHE A 60 0.56 -10.74 13.43
CA PHE A 60 1.65 -9.78 13.64
C PHE A 60 1.36 -8.45 12.94
N SER A 61 1.55 -7.35 13.67
CA SER A 61 1.37 -5.99 13.16
C SER A 61 2.50 -5.08 13.56
N VAL A 62 2.70 -4.02 12.80
CA VAL A 62 3.57 -2.91 13.18
C VAL A 62 2.92 -1.59 12.84
N GLY A 63 3.32 -0.54 13.55
CA GLY A 63 2.90 0.82 13.24
C GLY A 63 3.97 1.82 13.64
N PHE A 64 3.94 2.99 13.03
CA PHE A 64 4.86 4.08 13.38
C PHE A 64 4.33 4.88 14.57
N GLU A 65 5.23 5.46 15.36
CA GLU A 65 4.83 6.46 16.35
C GLU A 65 4.12 7.66 15.68
N GLY A 66 3.04 8.12 16.32
CA GLY A 66 2.30 9.32 15.90
C GLY A 66 0.88 9.03 15.42
N ALA A 67 0.30 10.00 14.71
CA ALA A 67 -1.13 10.03 14.38
C ALA A 67 -1.56 8.97 13.35
N ASN A 68 -0.62 8.42 12.57
CA ASN A 68 -0.90 7.45 11.52
C ASN A 68 -0.63 6.00 11.97
N ASN A 69 -0.84 5.70 13.26
CA ASN A 69 -0.66 4.36 13.80
C ASN A 69 -1.90 3.48 13.60
N GLU A 70 -1.74 2.38 12.87
CA GLU A 70 -2.82 1.42 12.59
C GLU A 70 -2.86 0.21 13.54
N THR A 71 -1.86 0.03 14.42
CA THR A 71 -1.84 -1.12 15.35
C THR A 71 -3.08 -1.20 16.26
N PRO A 72 -3.71 -0.09 16.72
CA PRO A 72 -4.93 -0.20 17.52
C PRO A 72 -6.10 -0.82 16.75
N ILE A 73 -6.17 -0.60 15.44
CA ILE A 73 -7.21 -1.20 14.59
C ILE A 73 -6.90 -2.68 14.38
N ALA A 74 -5.65 -3.01 14.07
CA ALA A 74 -5.23 -4.41 13.91
C ALA A 74 -5.46 -5.23 15.18
N ALA A 75 -5.21 -4.67 16.37
CA ALA A 75 -5.47 -5.31 17.65
C ALA A 75 -6.98 -5.57 17.88
N GLN A 76 -7.86 -4.65 17.47
CA GLN A 76 -9.32 -4.86 17.52
C GLN A 76 -9.75 -5.97 16.58
N THR A 77 -9.21 -6.01 15.35
CA THR A 77 -9.45 -7.09 14.39
C THR A 77 -8.98 -8.42 14.95
N ALA A 78 -7.77 -8.49 15.52
CA ALA A 78 -7.23 -9.69 16.13
C ALA A 78 -8.06 -10.19 17.32
N ALA A 79 -8.55 -9.29 18.16
CA ALA A 79 -9.46 -9.61 19.26
C ALA A 79 -10.78 -10.18 18.74
N THR A 80 -11.33 -9.60 17.67
CA THR A 80 -12.56 -10.09 17.01
C THR A 80 -12.36 -11.48 16.41
N LEU A 81 -11.20 -11.75 15.83
CA LEU A 81 -10.84 -13.07 15.28
C LEU A 81 -10.40 -14.08 16.36
N GLY A 82 -10.14 -13.64 17.58
CA GLY A 82 -9.62 -14.50 18.65
C GLY A 82 -8.26 -15.11 18.30
N THR A 83 -7.34 -14.30 17.77
CA THR A 83 -5.95 -14.70 17.45
C THR A 83 -4.98 -14.28 18.55
N GLU A 84 -3.89 -15.02 18.71
CA GLU A 84 -2.77 -14.59 19.55
C GLU A 84 -2.00 -13.46 18.84
N HIS A 85 -2.17 -12.22 19.29
CA HIS A 85 -1.71 -11.03 18.58
C HIS A 85 -0.44 -10.44 19.16
N TYR A 86 0.48 -10.05 18.27
CA TYR A 86 1.72 -9.38 18.58
C TYR A 86 1.84 -8.11 17.74
N ASP A 87 2.06 -6.97 18.38
CA ASP A 87 2.31 -5.71 17.69
C ASP A 87 3.61 -5.03 18.17
N LYS A 88 4.22 -4.24 17.28
CA LYS A 88 5.37 -3.39 17.62
C LYS A 88 5.18 -1.98 17.07
N ILE A 89 5.42 -0.99 17.92
CA ILE A 89 5.57 0.40 17.52
C ILE A 89 7.02 0.64 17.06
N ILE A 90 7.17 1.26 15.90
CA ILE A 90 8.44 1.65 15.28
C ILE A 90 8.69 3.12 15.61
N THR A 91 9.70 3.36 16.43
CA THR A 91 10.16 4.71 16.76
C THR A 91 11.00 5.32 15.63
N GLN A 92 11.28 6.61 15.71
CA GLN A 92 12.21 7.27 14.78
C GLN A 92 13.60 6.61 14.82
N ASP A 93 14.09 6.27 16.01
CA ASP A 93 15.39 5.63 16.19
C ASP A 93 15.41 4.19 15.64
N ASP A 94 14.34 3.42 15.84
CA ASP A 94 14.17 2.11 15.21
C ASP A 94 14.25 2.21 13.68
N PHE A 95 13.56 3.19 13.09
CA PHE A 95 13.50 3.39 11.65
C PHE A 95 14.90 3.66 11.07
N PHE A 96 15.56 4.71 11.54
CA PHE A 96 16.88 5.10 11.01
C PHE A 96 17.98 4.10 11.38
N GLY A 97 17.88 3.47 12.56
CA GLY A 97 18.82 2.43 12.98
C GLY A 97 18.72 1.15 12.15
N THR A 98 17.52 0.80 11.68
CA THR A 98 17.28 -0.43 10.90
C THR A 98 17.47 -0.22 9.40
N MET A 99 17.28 1.00 8.92
CA MET A 99 17.32 1.36 7.50
C MET A 99 18.53 0.79 6.73
N PRO A 100 19.80 0.90 7.19
CA PRO A 100 20.94 0.34 6.45
C PRO A 100 20.83 -1.18 6.24
N LYS A 101 20.35 -1.91 7.25
CA LYS A 101 20.22 -3.36 7.20
C LYS A 101 19.02 -3.80 6.35
N ALA A 102 17.90 -3.08 6.46
CA ALA A 102 16.73 -3.34 5.63
C ALA A 102 17.05 -3.15 4.14
N ILE A 103 17.75 -2.07 3.78
CA ILE A 103 18.21 -1.83 2.40
C ILE A 103 19.16 -2.93 1.93
N TRP A 104 20.09 -3.38 2.79
CA TRP A 104 21.00 -4.48 2.44
C TRP A 104 20.25 -5.77 2.06
N HIS A 105 19.12 -6.07 2.71
CA HIS A 105 18.31 -7.26 2.40
C HIS A 105 17.46 -7.13 1.13
N GLN A 106 17.33 -5.93 0.57
CA GLN A 106 16.52 -5.67 -0.62
C GLN A 106 17.33 -5.76 -1.92
N ASP A 107 18.66 -5.90 -1.83
CA ASP A 107 19.64 -5.88 -2.94
C ASP A 107 19.64 -4.61 -3.82
N GLU A 108 18.62 -3.77 -3.74
CA GLU A 108 18.50 -2.46 -4.39
C GLU A 108 17.80 -1.43 -3.48
N PRO A 109 18.02 -0.12 -3.69
CA PRO A 109 17.35 0.91 -2.92
C PRO A 109 15.86 0.98 -3.29
N VAL A 110 14.99 0.47 -2.42
CA VAL A 110 13.53 0.66 -2.54
C VAL A 110 13.14 1.96 -1.83
N ALA A 111 12.63 2.93 -2.58
CA ALA A 111 12.20 4.23 -2.06
C ALA A 111 10.78 4.20 -1.44
N ASP A 112 10.45 3.12 -0.73
CA ASP A 112 9.16 2.95 -0.05
C ASP A 112 9.37 2.80 1.47
N PRO A 113 8.88 3.76 2.30
CA PRO A 113 8.92 3.64 3.76
C PRO A 113 8.29 2.35 4.30
N SER A 114 7.34 1.76 3.57
CA SER A 114 6.70 0.48 3.93
C SER A 114 7.71 -0.66 4.08
N ALA A 115 8.83 -0.59 3.35
CA ALA A 115 9.84 -1.64 3.35
C ALA A 115 10.56 -1.77 4.71
N ILE A 116 10.66 -0.66 5.46
CA ILE A 116 11.16 -0.69 6.85
C ILE A 116 10.13 -1.34 7.77
N ALA A 117 8.84 -1.00 7.61
CA ALA A 117 7.78 -1.64 8.38
C ALA A 117 7.74 -3.16 8.13
N LEU A 118 7.89 -3.59 6.87
CA LEU A 118 7.96 -5.00 6.49
C LEU A 118 9.11 -5.73 7.18
N TYR A 119 10.29 -5.11 7.24
CA TYR A 119 11.43 -5.66 7.98
C TYR A 119 11.10 -5.89 9.46
N HIS A 120 10.47 -4.90 10.10
CA HIS A 120 10.12 -4.97 11.52
C HIS A 120 9.04 -6.01 11.82
N VAL A 121 8.00 -6.13 11.00
CA VAL A 121 6.95 -7.14 11.20
C VAL A 121 7.47 -8.54 10.92
N ALA A 122 8.34 -8.72 9.91
CA ALA A 122 8.99 -9.99 9.65
C ALA A 122 9.93 -10.39 10.80
N LYS A 123 10.69 -9.43 11.34
CA LYS A 123 11.54 -9.65 12.52
C LYS A 123 10.71 -10.08 13.73
N LEU A 124 9.60 -9.39 14.01
CA LEU A 124 8.68 -9.75 15.10
C LEU A 124 8.09 -11.15 14.89
N ALA A 125 7.58 -11.44 13.69
CA ALA A 125 7.01 -12.75 13.39
C ALA A 125 8.04 -13.88 13.55
N ARG A 126 9.30 -13.64 13.19
CA ARG A 126 10.36 -14.64 13.29
C ARG A 126 10.65 -15.10 14.72
N GLU A 127 10.29 -14.31 15.72
CA GLU A 127 10.40 -14.69 17.14
C GLU A 127 9.41 -15.81 17.52
N HIS A 128 8.35 -16.02 16.72
CA HIS A 128 7.25 -16.92 17.05
C HIS A 128 6.93 -17.97 15.98
N VAL A 129 7.16 -17.67 14.70
CA VAL A 129 6.78 -18.52 13.57
C VAL A 129 7.88 -18.54 12.50
N THR A 130 7.82 -19.53 11.61
CA THR A 130 8.74 -19.62 10.46
C THR A 130 8.06 -19.24 9.16
N VAL A 131 6.75 -19.45 9.06
CA VAL A 131 5.95 -19.13 7.87
C VAL A 131 4.93 -18.05 8.22
N VAL A 132 4.74 -17.09 7.31
CA VAL A 132 3.68 -16.09 7.41
C VAL A 132 2.93 -16.00 6.10
N LEU A 133 1.61 -15.83 6.17
CA LEU A 133 0.81 -15.41 5.01
C LEU A 133 0.56 -13.90 5.10
N SER A 134 0.46 -13.25 3.95
CA SER A 134 0.14 -11.83 3.80
C SER A 134 -1.03 -11.64 2.83
N GLY A 135 -1.65 -10.46 2.88
CA GLY A 135 -2.68 -10.04 1.92
C GLY A 135 -2.13 -9.28 0.70
N GLU A 136 -0.82 -9.33 0.44
CA GLU A 136 -0.21 -8.63 -0.69
C GLU A 136 -0.71 -9.18 -2.03
N GLY A 137 -0.80 -8.32 -3.05
CA GLY A 137 -1.32 -8.69 -4.38
C GLY A 137 -2.83 -8.49 -4.55
N ALA A 138 -3.58 -8.26 -3.47
CA ALA A 138 -5.02 -8.09 -3.53
C ALA A 138 -5.44 -6.80 -4.26
N ASP A 139 -4.74 -5.69 -4.03
CA ASP A 139 -5.00 -4.41 -4.68
C ASP A 139 -4.79 -4.49 -6.20
N GLU A 140 -3.75 -5.20 -6.65
CA GLU A 140 -3.45 -5.41 -8.07
C GLU A 140 -4.51 -6.30 -8.74
N LEU A 141 -4.95 -7.35 -8.04
CA LEU A 141 -5.95 -8.28 -8.55
C LEU A 141 -7.35 -7.66 -8.62
N PHE A 142 -7.76 -6.92 -7.58
CA PHE A 142 -9.12 -6.39 -7.43
C PHE A 142 -9.24 -4.90 -7.78
N GLY A 143 -8.16 -4.24 -8.16
CA GLY A 143 -8.18 -2.81 -8.46
C GLY A 143 -8.41 -1.94 -7.23
N GLY A 144 -7.84 -2.30 -6.08
CA GLY A 144 -8.07 -1.64 -4.80
C GLY A 144 -7.39 -0.27 -4.67
N TYR A 145 -6.34 0.01 -5.46
CA TYR A 145 -5.68 1.31 -5.43
C TYR A 145 -6.60 2.46 -5.88
N ARG A 146 -6.65 3.51 -5.06
CA ARG A 146 -7.42 4.75 -5.36
C ARG A 146 -7.05 5.37 -6.70
N ILE A 147 -5.83 5.16 -7.17
CA ILE A 147 -5.36 5.66 -8.48
C ILE A 147 -6.18 5.10 -9.65
N TYR A 148 -6.72 3.89 -9.55
CA TYR A 148 -7.58 3.34 -10.61
C TYR A 148 -8.89 4.12 -10.77
N ARG A 149 -9.29 4.90 -9.76
CA ARG A 149 -10.45 5.81 -9.80
C ARG A 149 -10.08 7.22 -10.26
N GLU A 150 -8.82 7.49 -10.58
CA GLU A 150 -8.35 8.79 -11.05
C GLU A 150 -9.09 9.25 -12.31
N PRO A 151 -9.27 8.44 -13.37
CA PRO A 151 -9.94 8.91 -14.59
C PRO A 151 -11.39 9.37 -14.34
N GLN A 152 -12.09 8.71 -13.42
CA GLN A 152 -13.43 9.11 -12.99
C GLN A 152 -13.39 10.45 -12.24
N SER A 153 -12.37 10.64 -11.40
CA SER A 153 -12.18 11.84 -10.59
C SER A 153 -11.75 13.05 -11.42
N LEU A 154 -10.99 12.84 -12.50
CA LEU A 154 -10.50 13.89 -13.40
C LEU A 154 -11.42 14.18 -14.60
N ARG A 155 -12.46 13.38 -14.81
CA ARG A 155 -13.43 13.52 -15.91
C ARG A 155 -13.89 14.96 -16.20
N PRO A 156 -14.21 15.81 -15.20
CA PRO A 156 -14.60 17.20 -15.47
C PRO A 156 -13.49 18.04 -16.12
N ILE A 157 -12.23 17.78 -15.77
CA ILE A 157 -11.07 18.46 -16.34
C ILE A 157 -10.73 17.86 -17.71
N ASP A 158 -10.84 16.54 -17.85
CA ASP A 158 -10.49 15.84 -19.09
C ASP A 158 -11.32 16.28 -20.30
N GLN A 159 -12.56 16.69 -20.07
CA GLN A 159 -13.48 17.19 -21.10
C GLN A 159 -13.18 18.64 -21.54
N LEU A 160 -12.29 19.37 -20.87
CA LEU A 160 -11.98 20.75 -21.22
C LEU A 160 -11.12 20.84 -22.51
N PRO A 161 -11.29 21.90 -23.33
CA PRO A 161 -10.43 22.13 -24.49
C PRO A 161 -8.94 22.26 -24.11
N PRO A 162 -8.00 21.82 -24.97
CA PRO A 162 -6.56 21.88 -24.68
C PRO A 162 -6.02 23.29 -24.34
N SER A 163 -6.63 24.35 -24.86
CA SER A 163 -6.28 25.73 -24.53
C SER A 163 -6.64 26.09 -23.08
N VAL A 164 -7.82 25.66 -22.60
CA VAL A 164 -8.28 25.85 -21.23
C VAL A 164 -7.40 25.07 -20.26
N LYS A 165 -7.07 23.81 -20.58
CA LYS A 165 -6.16 22.98 -19.78
C LYS A 165 -4.80 23.66 -19.60
N ARG A 166 -4.20 24.19 -20.68
CA ARG A 166 -2.91 24.92 -20.62
C ARG A 166 -2.99 26.17 -19.74
N MET A 167 -4.07 26.94 -19.83
CA MET A 167 -4.28 28.11 -18.98
C MET A 167 -4.39 27.73 -17.50
N LEU A 168 -5.22 26.73 -17.19
CA LEU A 168 -5.39 26.22 -15.83
C LEU A 168 -4.09 25.64 -15.26
N ASN A 169 -3.29 24.95 -16.08
CA ASN A 169 -2.00 24.43 -15.67
C ASN A 169 -1.04 25.57 -15.28
N ARG A 170 -0.92 26.60 -16.13
CA ARG A 170 -0.07 27.77 -15.86
C ARG A 170 -0.48 28.48 -14.57
N PHE A 171 -1.78 28.67 -14.37
CA PHE A 171 -2.31 29.28 -13.14
C PHE A 171 -2.02 28.40 -11.92
N ALA A 172 -2.26 27.09 -12.01
CA ALA A 172 -2.01 26.16 -10.91
C ALA A 172 -0.52 26.05 -10.53
N ARG A 173 0.41 26.19 -11.49
CA ARG A 173 1.86 26.24 -11.22
C ARG A 173 2.26 27.49 -10.44
N MET A 174 1.58 28.62 -10.63
CA MET A 174 1.82 29.87 -9.90
C MET A 174 1.23 29.87 -8.48
N LEU A 175 0.27 28.98 -8.19
CA LEU A 175 -0.30 28.89 -6.85
C LEU A 175 0.72 28.27 -5.86
N PRO A 176 0.78 28.75 -4.61
CA PRO A 176 1.55 28.11 -3.55
C PRO A 176 1.12 26.66 -3.33
N SER A 177 2.08 25.79 -2.96
CA SER A 177 1.84 24.36 -2.68
C SER A 177 0.81 24.11 -1.58
N SER A 178 0.59 25.08 -0.69
CA SER A 178 -0.39 25.04 0.41
C SER A 178 -1.86 25.22 -0.04
N VAL A 179 -2.11 25.65 -1.27
CA VAL A 179 -3.47 25.90 -1.76
C VAL A 179 -4.20 24.59 -2.05
N LYS A 180 -5.32 24.36 -1.36
CA LYS A 180 -6.20 23.20 -1.60
C LYS A 180 -6.70 23.19 -3.04
N GLY A 181 -6.68 22.01 -3.67
CA GLY A 181 -7.12 21.83 -5.07
C GLY A 181 -6.05 22.11 -6.13
N ARG A 182 -4.94 22.77 -5.79
CA ARG A 182 -3.80 22.98 -6.71
C ARG A 182 -3.31 21.67 -7.33
N ASN A 183 -3.05 20.66 -6.49
CA ASN A 183 -2.53 19.37 -6.96
C ASN A 183 -3.54 18.62 -7.83
N TYR A 184 -4.84 18.77 -7.56
CA TYR A 184 -5.90 18.20 -8.39
C TYR A 184 -5.91 18.85 -9.79
N LEU A 185 -5.81 20.19 -9.87
CA LEU A 185 -5.71 20.90 -11.14
C LEU A 185 -4.45 20.55 -11.92
N LEU A 186 -3.29 20.53 -11.27
CA LEU A 186 -2.03 20.12 -11.90
C LEU A 186 -2.13 18.68 -12.43
N ARG A 187 -2.73 17.77 -11.66
CA ARG A 187 -2.90 16.37 -12.04
C ARG A 187 -3.85 16.19 -13.24
N GLY A 188 -4.94 16.95 -13.32
CA GLY A 188 -5.88 16.90 -14.45
C GLY A 188 -5.45 17.68 -15.71
N THR A 189 -4.54 18.64 -15.57
CA THR A 189 -4.13 19.52 -16.69
C THR A 189 -2.75 19.21 -17.25
N THR A 190 -1.94 18.44 -16.52
CA THR A 190 -0.64 17.96 -17.00
C THR A 190 -0.86 16.67 -17.80
N PRO A 191 -0.33 16.57 -19.03
CA PRO A 191 -0.41 15.35 -19.84
C PRO A 191 0.08 14.12 -19.08
N LEU A 192 -0.49 12.95 -19.38
CA LEU A 192 -0.18 11.71 -18.64
C LEU A 192 1.30 11.37 -18.77
N GLU A 193 1.85 11.48 -19.97
CA GLU A 193 3.25 11.26 -20.31
C GLU A 193 4.23 12.10 -19.49
N GLU A 194 3.83 13.30 -19.06
CA GLU A 194 4.66 14.20 -18.23
C GLU A 194 4.53 13.90 -16.73
N ARG A 195 3.47 13.21 -16.31
CA ARG A 195 3.18 12.94 -14.88
C ARG A 195 3.19 11.46 -14.50
N PHE A 196 3.32 10.54 -15.44
CA PHE A 196 3.23 9.10 -15.22
C PHE A 196 4.31 8.59 -14.26
N LEU A 197 5.52 9.14 -14.35
CA LEU A 197 6.64 8.87 -13.43
C LEU A 197 6.42 9.43 -12.01
N GLY A 198 5.35 10.18 -11.76
CA GLY A 198 5.24 11.08 -10.61
C GLY A 198 4.10 10.81 -9.62
N ASN A 199 3.45 9.64 -9.65
CA ASN A 199 2.36 9.37 -8.69
C ASN A 199 2.85 9.26 -7.23
N ALA A 200 4.13 8.94 -7.03
CA ALA A 200 4.81 8.92 -5.73
C ALA A 200 5.98 9.94 -5.70
N LYS A 201 5.72 11.19 -6.11
CA LYS A 201 6.74 12.24 -6.12
C LYS A 201 7.03 12.73 -4.69
N ILE A 202 8.08 12.17 -4.06
CA ILE A 202 8.56 12.59 -2.72
C ILE A 202 9.33 13.93 -2.80
N PHE A 203 10.18 14.10 -3.82
CA PHE A 203 10.95 15.32 -4.06
C PHE A 203 10.66 15.89 -5.47
N SER A 204 10.55 17.21 -5.61
CA SER A 204 10.66 17.87 -6.91
C SER A 204 12.11 17.92 -7.40
N GLU A 205 12.33 18.18 -8.70
CA GLU A 205 13.70 18.35 -9.21
C GLU A 205 14.42 19.51 -8.49
N ASP A 206 13.71 20.61 -8.22
CA ASP A 206 14.24 21.72 -7.42
C ASP A 206 14.64 21.28 -6.01
N MET A 207 13.81 20.46 -5.35
CA MET A 207 14.12 19.93 -4.02
C MET A 207 15.29 18.94 -4.06
N LYS A 208 15.42 18.14 -5.13
CA LYS A 208 16.59 17.26 -5.31
C LYS A 208 17.86 18.08 -5.51
N ALA A 209 17.81 19.14 -6.31
CA ALA A 209 18.93 20.06 -6.51
C ALA A 209 19.37 20.69 -5.18
N GLU A 210 18.41 21.11 -4.34
CA GLU A 210 18.68 21.65 -3.00
C GLU A 210 19.32 20.61 -2.06
N VAL A 211 18.79 19.38 -2.03
CA VAL A 211 19.30 18.30 -1.17
C VAL A 211 20.66 17.78 -1.64
N LEU A 212 20.86 17.62 -2.94
CA LEU A 212 22.08 17.08 -3.54
C LEU A 212 23.17 18.15 -3.75
N ARG A 213 22.84 19.44 -3.55
CA ARG A 213 23.69 20.59 -3.91
C ARG A 213 24.17 20.54 -5.36
N LEU A 214 23.32 20.02 -6.25
CA LEU A 214 23.58 19.98 -7.69
C LEU A 214 22.90 21.16 -8.36
N ASP A 215 23.48 21.67 -9.45
CA ASP A 215 22.81 22.68 -10.27
C ASP A 215 21.58 22.06 -10.91
N SER A 216 20.44 22.76 -10.89
CA SER A 216 19.16 22.22 -11.39
C SER A 216 19.16 21.85 -12.88
N GLU A 217 20.14 22.35 -13.65
CA GLU A 217 20.34 22.00 -15.06
C GLU A 217 21.06 20.65 -15.26
N MET A 218 21.64 20.06 -14.20
CA MET A 218 22.34 18.77 -14.23
C MET A 218 21.46 17.57 -13.85
N LEU A 219 20.20 17.81 -13.48
CA LEU A 219 19.17 16.81 -13.11
C LEU A 219 18.05 16.77 -14.15
#